data_AF-A0A957GE97-F1
#
_entry.id   AF-A0A957GE97-F1
#
_cell.length_a   1.000
_cell.length_b   1.000
_cell.length_c   1.000
_cell.angle_alpha   90.00
_cell.angle_beta   90.00
_cell.angle_gamma   90.00
#
_symmetry.space_group_name_H-M   'P 1'
#
loop_
_entity.id
_entity.type
_entity.pdbx_description
1 polymer ?
#
loop_
_entity_poly.entity_id
_entity_poly.type
_entity_poly.pdbx_seq_one_letter_code
_entity_poly.pdbx_strand_id
1 'polypeptide(L)'
;TCAAQLATPEEKADFFGRAADLVIASLEVDDRNRATYMQQAAELYRRAAQFERALDLLNELRNMNDPTIQLWALDLEAARVYRSMGDLERARFFAEQALATAPAGDQPTIQQFLDRLESGGDE
;
A
#
# COMPACT_ATOMS: atom_id res chain seq x y z
N THR A 1 -16.46 1.52 -27.38
CA THR A 1 -16.32 2.09 -26.03
C THR A 1 -15.94 0.94 -25.11
N CYS A 2 -14.76 0.97 -24.47
CA CYS A 2 -14.30 -0.16 -23.67
C CYS A 2 -15.15 -0.30 -22.40
N ALA A 3 -15.65 -1.51 -22.11
CA ALA A 3 -16.42 -1.81 -20.90
C ALA A 3 -15.67 -1.42 -19.60
N ALA A 4 -14.33 -1.40 -19.62
CA ALA A 4 -13.50 -0.96 -18.51
C ALA A 4 -13.70 0.52 -18.11
N GLN A 5 -14.20 1.37 -19.01
CA GLN A 5 -14.49 2.79 -18.70
C GLN A 5 -15.85 3.00 -18.02
N LEU A 6 -16.71 1.97 -17.99
CA LEU A 6 -18.07 2.04 -17.43
C LEU A 6 -18.23 1.29 -16.10
N ALA A 7 -17.17 0.64 -15.60
CA ALA A 7 -17.22 -0.07 -14.33
C ALA A 7 -17.42 0.92 -13.16
N THR A 8 -18.40 0.61 -12.32
CA THR A 8 -18.68 1.31 -11.06
C THR A 8 -17.48 1.21 -10.11
N PRO A 9 -17.35 2.12 -9.13
CA PRO A 9 -16.31 2.00 -8.09
C PRO A 9 -16.34 0.64 -7.37
N GLU A 10 -17.53 0.09 -7.16
CA GLU A 10 -17.73 -1.21 -6.52
C GLU A 10 -17.19 -2.36 -7.38
N GLU A 11 -17.50 -2.38 -8.68
CA GLU A 11 -16.96 -3.39 -9.61
C GLU A 11 -15.44 -3.30 -9.74
N LYS A 12 -14.88 -2.08 -9.71
CA LYS A 12 -13.43 -1.89 -9.69
C LYS A 12 -12.82 -2.43 -8.40
N ALA A 13 -13.45 -2.18 -7.25
CA ALA A 13 -12.99 -2.67 -5.96
C ALA A 13 -13.04 -4.20 -5.89
N ASP A 14 -14.11 -4.84 -6.37
CA ASP A 14 -14.20 -6.30 -6.49
C ASP A 14 -13.07 -6.85 -7.36
N PHE A 15 -12.83 -6.24 -8.52
CA PHE A 15 -11.75 -6.66 -9.41
C PHE A 15 -10.38 -6.60 -8.72
N PHE A 16 -10.07 -5.51 -8.00
CA PHE A 16 -8.81 -5.40 -7.27
C PHE A 16 -8.69 -6.40 -6.11
N GLY A 17 -9.78 -6.62 -5.36
CA GLY A 17 -9.80 -7.59 -4.27
C GLY A 17 -9.53 -9.01 -4.78
N ARG A 18 -10.21 -9.43 -5.84
CA ARG A 18 -10.00 -10.72 -6.49
C ARG A 18 -8.59 -10.86 -7.07
N ALA A 19 -8.04 -9.79 -7.63
CA ALA A 19 -6.67 -9.79 -8.13
C ALA A 19 -5.66 -9.99 -6.99
N ALA A 20 -5.86 -9.33 -5.85
CA ALA A 20 -5.02 -9.51 -4.67
C ALA A 20 -5.11 -10.95 -4.12
N ASP A 21 -6.31 -11.52 -4.04
CA ASP A 21 -6.52 -12.90 -3.60
C ASP A 21 -5.76 -13.90 -4.49
N LEU A 22 -5.77 -13.68 -5.81
CA LEU A 22 -5.02 -14.52 -6.75
C LEU A 22 -3.51 -14.39 -6.57
N VAL A 23 -3.00 -13.18 -6.33
CA VAL A 23 -1.58 -12.97 -6.03
C VAL A 23 -1.18 -13.73 -4.77
N ILE A 24 -1.97 -13.62 -3.69
CA ILE A 24 -1.70 -14.34 -2.43
C ILE A 24 -1.77 -15.86 -2.63
N ALA A 25 -2.79 -16.37 -3.33
CA ALA A 25 -2.88 -17.80 -3.62
C ALA A 25 -1.70 -18.31 -4.47
N SER A 26 -1.17 -17.47 -5.38
CA SER A 26 -0.01 -17.87 -6.20
C SER A 26 1.26 -18.10 -5.38
N LEU A 27 1.37 -17.48 -4.19
CA LEU A 27 2.49 -17.66 -3.27
C LEU A 27 2.53 -19.05 -2.63
N GLU A 28 1.42 -19.78 -2.63
CA GLU A 28 1.39 -21.18 -2.21
C GLU A 28 2.08 -22.10 -3.24
N VAL A 29 2.19 -21.64 -4.49
CA VAL A 29 2.79 -22.38 -5.61
C VAL A 29 4.23 -21.94 -5.85
N ASP A 30 4.50 -20.63 -5.83
CA ASP A 30 5.83 -20.06 -5.98
C ASP A 30 6.06 -18.88 -5.02
N ASP A 31 6.93 -19.08 -4.05
CA ASP A 31 7.35 -18.14 -3.01
C ASP A 31 8.51 -17.24 -3.47
N ARG A 32 9.04 -17.44 -4.69
CA ARG A 32 10.11 -16.58 -5.18
C ARG A 32 9.60 -15.15 -5.29
N ASN A 33 10.19 -14.25 -4.51
CA ASN A 33 9.78 -12.86 -4.36
C ASN A 33 8.47 -12.65 -3.57
N ARG A 34 8.16 -13.52 -2.59
CA ARG A 34 7.01 -13.33 -1.68
C ARG A 34 6.87 -11.91 -1.17
N ALA A 35 7.96 -11.28 -0.72
CA ALA A 35 7.92 -9.91 -0.23
C ALA A 35 7.33 -8.93 -1.26
N THR A 36 7.85 -8.96 -2.49
CA THR A 36 7.38 -8.12 -3.60
C THR A 36 5.90 -8.39 -3.93
N TYR A 37 5.49 -9.65 -4.00
CA TYR A 37 4.12 -10.00 -4.34
C TYR A 37 3.13 -9.64 -3.24
N MET A 38 3.50 -9.79 -1.96
CA MET A 38 2.67 -9.35 -0.85
C MET A 38 2.54 -7.82 -0.81
N GLN A 39 3.59 -7.07 -1.13
CA GLN A 39 3.47 -5.61 -1.28
C GLN A 39 2.50 -5.22 -2.41
N GLN A 40 2.56 -5.93 -3.54
CA GLN A 40 1.60 -5.72 -4.64
C GLN A 40 0.16 -6.07 -4.21
N ALA A 41 -0.02 -7.18 -3.48
CA ALA A 41 -1.33 -7.55 -2.95
C ALA A 41 -1.86 -6.52 -1.95
N ALA A 42 -1.02 -5.95 -1.08
CA ALA A 42 -1.41 -4.89 -0.15
C ALA A 42 -1.89 -3.63 -0.89
N GLU A 43 -1.18 -3.20 -1.94
CA GLU A 43 -1.62 -2.08 -2.78
C GLU A 43 -2.94 -2.38 -3.50
N LEU A 44 -3.14 -3.61 -3.99
CA LEU A 44 -4.40 -4.04 -4.60
C LEU A 44 -5.54 -4.03 -3.58
N TYR A 45 -5.34 -4.53 -2.37
CA TYR A 45 -6.34 -4.44 -1.30
C TYR A 45 -6.66 -3.00 -0.92
N ARG A 46 -5.66 -2.09 -0.89
CA ARG A 46 -5.90 -0.66 -0.67
C ARG A 46 -6.82 -0.08 -1.75
N ARG A 47 -6.57 -0.41 -3.02
CA ARG A 47 -7.42 0.02 -4.15
C ARG A 47 -8.81 -0.62 -4.13
N ALA A 48 -8.94 -1.78 -3.51
CA ALA A 48 -10.21 -2.45 -3.24
C ALA A 48 -10.96 -1.91 -2.01
N ALA A 49 -10.42 -0.89 -1.33
CA ALA A 49 -10.89 -0.41 -0.02
C ALA A 49 -10.93 -1.49 1.07
N GLN A 50 -10.15 -2.57 0.92
CA GLN A 50 -9.96 -3.65 1.90
C GLN A 50 -8.77 -3.31 2.80
N PHE A 51 -8.88 -2.21 3.55
CA PHE A 51 -7.75 -1.59 4.24
C PHE A 51 -7.14 -2.46 5.33
N GLU A 52 -7.97 -3.19 6.09
CA GLU A 52 -7.51 -4.10 7.12
C GLU A 52 -6.62 -5.19 6.53
N ARG A 53 -7.04 -5.79 5.40
CA ARG A 53 -6.25 -6.82 4.70
C ARG A 53 -4.93 -6.27 4.17
N ALA A 54 -4.92 -5.02 3.70
CA ALA A 54 -3.69 -4.35 3.27
C ALA A 54 -2.72 -4.17 4.46
N LEU A 55 -3.21 -3.68 5.60
CA LEU A 55 -2.40 -3.48 6.81
C LEU A 55 -1.89 -4.81 7.40
N ASP A 56 -2.71 -5.86 7.39
CA ASP A 56 -2.32 -7.19 7.84
C ASP A 56 -1.13 -7.73 7.03
N LEU A 57 -1.16 -7.60 5.69
CA LEU A 57 -0.03 -7.99 4.85
C LEU A 57 1.23 -7.17 5.13
N LEU A 58 1.11 -5.85 5.33
CA LEU A 58 2.26 -5.00 5.66
C LEU A 58 2.87 -5.39 7.03
N ASN A 59 2.03 -5.75 8.00
CA ASN A 59 2.48 -6.25 9.30
C ASN A 59 3.16 -7.63 9.17
N GLU A 60 2.60 -8.53 8.35
CA GLU A 60 3.22 -9.83 8.08
C GLU A 60 4.60 -9.66 7.46
N LEU A 61 4.73 -8.78 6.45
CA LEU A 61 6.02 -8.46 5.81
C LEU A 61 7.06 -7.93 6.81
N ARG A 62 6.63 -7.07 7.73
CA ARG A 62 7.48 -6.58 8.81
C ARG A 62 7.96 -7.71 9.72
N ASN A 63 7.09 -8.68 10.02
CA ASN A 63 7.40 -9.81 10.89
C ASN A 63 8.30 -10.87 10.24
N MET A 64 8.43 -10.89 8.91
CA MET A 64 9.37 -11.78 8.22
C MET A 64 10.83 -11.48 8.57
N ASN A 65 11.12 -10.25 9.02
CA ASN A 65 12.46 -9.80 9.36
C ASN A 65 13.49 -10.07 8.23
N ASP A 66 13.03 -9.97 6.99
CA ASP A 66 13.85 -10.15 5.80
C ASP A 66 14.66 -8.86 5.55
N PRO A 67 16.00 -8.92 5.53
CA PRO A 67 16.85 -7.74 5.38
C PRO A 67 16.75 -7.06 4.00
N THR A 68 16.13 -7.72 3.02
CA THR A 68 15.86 -7.14 1.69
C THR A 68 14.62 -6.24 1.70
N ILE A 69 13.76 -6.38 2.71
CA ILE A 69 12.56 -5.55 2.87
C ILE A 69 12.97 -4.22 3.49
N GLN A 70 12.68 -3.15 2.75
CA GLN A 70 12.92 -1.80 3.23
C GLN A 70 11.79 -1.36 4.15
N LEU A 71 12.07 -1.25 5.46
CA LEU A 71 11.06 -0.88 6.46
C LEU A 71 10.41 0.47 6.19
N TRP A 72 11.20 1.46 5.72
CA TRP A 72 10.69 2.78 5.34
C TRP A 72 9.61 2.70 4.24
N ALA A 73 9.74 1.74 3.32
CA ALA A 73 8.78 1.54 2.24
C ALA A 73 7.47 0.94 2.78
N LEU A 74 7.55 0.02 3.76
CA LEU A 74 6.36 -0.50 4.44
C LEU A 74 5.62 0.59 5.22
N ASP A 75 6.35 1.48 5.89
CA ASP A 75 5.76 2.63 6.59
C ASP A 75 5.06 3.59 5.61
N LEU A 76 5.69 3.87 4.45
CA LEU A 76 5.06 4.69 3.41
C LEU A 76 3.78 4.04 2.85
N GLU A 77 3.78 2.72 2.63
CA GLU A 77 2.58 2.01 2.19
C GLU A 77 1.47 2.05 3.25
N ALA A 78 1.80 1.86 4.53
CA ALA A 78 0.84 2.02 5.62
C ALA A 78 0.26 3.45 5.64
N ALA A 79 1.09 4.47 5.44
CA ALA A 79 0.65 5.86 5.34
C ALA A 79 -0.35 6.07 4.18
N ARG A 80 -0.11 5.46 3.02
CA ARG A 80 -1.05 5.51 1.87
C ARG A 80 -2.38 4.83 2.19
N VAL A 81 -2.34 3.71 2.92
CA VAL A 81 -3.56 3.02 3.37
C VAL A 81 -4.37 3.91 4.30
N TYR A 82 -3.75 4.47 5.34
CA TYR A 82 -4.45 5.37 6.27
C TYR A 82 -5.00 6.64 5.60
N ARG A 83 -4.26 7.21 4.64
CA ARG A 83 -4.79 8.31 3.81
C ARG A 83 -6.06 7.89 3.07
N SER A 84 -6.09 6.69 2.50
CA SER A 84 -7.24 6.16 1.76
C SER A 84 -8.46 5.90 2.66
N MET A 85 -8.22 5.63 3.96
CA MET A 85 -9.25 5.53 5.00
C MET A 85 -9.75 6.89 5.49
N GLY A 86 -9.08 7.99 5.13
CA GLY A 86 -9.31 9.32 5.70
C GLY A 86 -8.67 9.56 7.07
N ASP A 87 -7.89 8.61 7.59
CA ASP A 87 -7.13 8.76 8.85
C ASP A 87 -5.81 9.50 8.57
N LEU A 88 -5.91 10.82 8.41
CA LEU A 88 -4.78 11.67 8.06
C LEU A 88 -3.72 11.75 9.18
N GLU A 89 -4.13 11.56 10.44
CA GLU A 89 -3.22 11.58 11.59
C GLU A 89 -2.26 10.38 11.51
N ARG A 90 -2.79 9.17 11.34
CA ARG A 90 -1.94 7.98 11.16
C ARG A 90 -1.18 8.02 9.85
N ALA A 91 -1.80 8.52 8.78
CA ALA A 91 -1.11 8.69 7.50
C ALA A 91 0.16 9.55 7.65
N ARG A 92 0.05 10.69 8.35
CA ARG A 92 1.20 11.54 8.65
C ARG A 92 2.22 10.82 9.52
N PHE A 93 1.79 10.21 10.61
CA PHE A 93 2.69 9.51 11.54
C PHE A 93 3.57 8.49 10.81
N PHE A 94 2.97 7.62 9.99
CA PHE A 94 3.72 6.61 9.25
C PHE A 94 4.60 7.21 8.14
N ALA A 95 4.16 8.27 7.46
CA ALA A 95 4.99 8.94 6.47
C ALA A 95 6.21 9.65 7.09
N GLU A 96 6.09 10.21 8.29
CA GLU A 96 7.21 10.77 9.03
C GLU A 96 8.20 9.68 9.48
N GLN A 97 7.71 8.50 9.91
CA GLN A 97 8.57 7.34 10.20
C GLN A 97 9.33 6.86 8.95
N ALA A 98 8.63 6.79 7.81
CA ALA A 98 9.24 6.47 6.53
C ALA A 98 10.33 7.50 6.16
N LEU A 99 10.04 8.79 6.29
CA LEU A 99 10.98 9.86 5.96
C LEU A 99 12.26 9.79 6.80
N ALA A 100 12.12 9.50 8.10
CA ALA A 100 13.23 9.42 9.04
C ALA A 100 14.25 8.32 8.71
N THR A 101 13.81 7.26 8.02
CA THR A 101 14.63 6.07 7.73
C THR A 101 14.90 5.86 6.24
N ALA A 102 14.22 6.59 5.36
CA ALA A 102 14.40 6.51 3.92
C ALA A 102 15.77 7.06 3.48
N PRO A 103 16.39 6.44 2.47
CA PRO A 103 17.61 6.96 1.87
C PRO A 103 17.32 8.29 1.15
N ALA A 104 18.35 9.12 1.00
CA ALA A 104 18.21 10.49 0.45
C ALA A 104 17.54 10.55 -0.93
N GLY A 105 17.62 9.49 -1.74
CA GLY A 105 16.95 9.41 -3.04
C GLY A 105 15.42 9.33 -2.96
N ASP A 106 14.88 8.74 -1.88
CA ASP A 106 13.45 8.49 -1.71
C ASP A 106 12.75 9.54 -0.83
N GLN A 107 13.51 10.28 -0.01
CA GLN A 107 13.01 11.35 0.85
C GLN A 107 12.16 12.41 0.11
N PRO A 108 12.51 12.89 -1.10
CA PRO A 108 11.68 13.88 -1.80
C PRO A 108 10.27 13.37 -2.11
N THR A 109 10.12 12.08 -2.43
CA THR A 109 8.82 11.46 -2.72
C THR A 109 7.96 11.40 -1.46
N ILE A 110 8.57 11.08 -0.31
CA ILE A 110 7.88 11.03 0.98
C ILE A 110 7.50 12.43 1.44
N GLN A 111 8.38 13.41 1.25
CA GLN A 111 8.09 14.81 1.55
C GLN A 111 6.91 15.32 0.72
N GLN A 112 6.88 15.03 -0.58
CA GLN A 112 5.74 15.38 -1.43
C GLN A 112 4.43 14.72 -0.97
N PHE A 113 4.50 13.50 -0.44
CA PHE A 113 3.32 12.84 0.14
C PHE A 113 2.84 13.60 1.38
N LEU A 114 3.74 13.96 2.30
CA LEU A 114 3.43 14.75 3.49
C LEU A 114 2.82 16.11 3.12
N ASP A 115 3.44 16.86 2.21
CA ASP A 115 2.98 18.18 1.76
C ASP A 115 1.53 18.11 1.21
N ARG A 116 1.18 17.03 0.50
CA ARG A 116 -0.18 16.78 0.01
C ARG A 116 -1.18 16.47 1.13
N LEU A 117 -0.75 15.78 2.20
CA LEU A 117 -1.60 15.57 3.37
C LEU A 117 -1.91 16.90 4.08
N GLU A 118 -0.96 17.83 4.15
CA GLU A 118 -1.15 19.12 4.82
C GLU A 118 -2.03 20.08 4.02
N SER A 119 -1.90 20.03 2.69
CA SER A 119 -2.61 20.93 1.78
C SER A 119 -4.09 20.58 1.62
N GLY A 120 -4.59 19.51 2.26
CA GLY A 120 -5.97 19.04 2.12
C GLY A 120 -6.33 18.64 0.68
N GLY A 121 -5.33 18.26 -0.12
CA GLY A 121 -5.47 18.14 -1.58
C GLY A 121 -6.25 16.91 -2.02
N ASP A 122 -7.54 17.11 -2.27
CA ASP A 122 -8.36 16.32 -3.18
C ASP A 122 -7.69 16.25 -4.58
N GLU A 123 -7.51 15.04 -5.09
CA GLU A 123 -7.50 14.72 -6.52
C GLU A 123 -8.69 13.80 -6.80
#